data_AF-A0A8E5KHV3-F1
#
_entry.id   AF-A0A8E5KHV3-F1
#
_cell.length_a   1.000
_cell.length_b   1.000
_cell.length_c   1.000
_cell.angle_alpha   90.00
_cell.angle_beta   90.00
_cell.angle_gamma   90.00
#
_symmetry.space_group_name_H-M   'P 1'
#
loop_
_entity.id
_entity.type
_entity.pdbx_description
1 polymer ?
#
loop_
_entity_poly.entity_id
_entity_poly.type
_entity_poly.pdbx_seq_one_letter_code
_entity_poly.pdbx_strand_id
1 'polypeptide(L)'
;MHLLLTHIINPLLYIIPILVAVAFLTLLERKILGYMQLRKGPNIVGPYGLLQPIADGVKLFIKEPIRPSASSPSLFIITPTLALFLALTIWTPLPMPAMMADINLGLLFMLALSSMAVYTILWSGWASNSKYPLIGALRAVAQTISYEVTLGIIILAIIILTGGFTMQMLSITQEPDWLLMCSWPLAMMWFISTLAETNRAPFDLTEGESELVSGFNVEYAAGPFALFFLAEYANIMMMNTLTCILFLNPGTLIHPDMFSPNLMLKTMALTILFLWTRAAYPRFRYDQLMHLLWKNFLPLTLALFLWHVSFPTMMSGLPPQ
;
A
#
# COMPACT_ATOMS: atom_id res chain seq x y z
N MET A 1 10.05 -28.14 20.52
CA MET A 1 9.17 -27.05 21.00
C MET A 1 9.66 -25.66 20.58
N HIS A 2 10.95 -25.32 20.74
CA HIS A 2 11.44 -23.98 20.41
C HIS A 2 11.24 -23.57 18.94
N LEU A 3 11.54 -24.46 17.98
CA LEU A 3 11.31 -24.22 16.55
C LEU A 3 9.83 -24.01 16.20
N LEU A 4 8.95 -24.81 16.80
CA LEU A 4 7.51 -24.72 16.55
C LEU A 4 6.93 -23.44 17.16
N LEU A 5 7.43 -23.03 18.33
CA LEU A 5 7.12 -21.73 18.92
C LEU A 5 7.59 -20.58 18.01
N THR A 6 8.83 -20.58 17.54
CA THR A 6 9.35 -19.48 16.72
C THR A 6 8.67 -19.37 15.37
N HIS A 7 8.40 -20.50 14.71
CA HIS A 7 7.78 -20.51 13.37
C HIS A 7 6.27 -20.22 13.40
N ILE A 8 5.57 -20.39 14.52
CA ILE A 8 4.12 -20.13 14.61
C ILE A 8 3.83 -18.82 15.36
N ILE A 9 4.50 -18.55 16.47
CA ILE A 9 4.22 -17.37 17.30
C ILE A 9 4.73 -16.10 16.63
N ASN A 10 5.92 -16.11 16.03
CA ASN A 10 6.48 -14.89 15.41
C ASN A 10 5.60 -14.35 14.26
N PRO A 11 5.14 -15.18 13.28
CA PRO A 11 4.21 -14.69 12.28
C PRO A 11 2.86 -14.24 12.86
N LEU A 12 2.33 -14.92 13.89
CA LEU A 12 1.07 -14.51 14.53
C LEU A 12 1.19 -13.15 15.24
N LEU A 13 2.28 -12.95 15.98
CA LEU A 13 2.60 -11.67 16.62
C LEU A 13 2.84 -10.55 15.59
N TYR A 14 3.14 -10.89 14.34
CA TYR A 14 3.30 -9.93 13.27
C TYR A 14 1.97 -9.60 12.57
N ILE A 15 1.19 -10.62 12.19
CA ILE A 15 -0.07 -10.47 11.44
C ILE A 15 -1.18 -9.86 12.30
N ILE A 16 -1.31 -10.27 13.56
CA ILE A 16 -2.42 -9.82 14.42
C ILE A 16 -2.37 -8.30 14.65
N PRO A 17 -1.23 -7.69 15.04
CA PRO A 17 -1.15 -6.24 15.18
C PRO A 17 -1.40 -5.49 13.88
N ILE A 18 -0.98 -6.02 12.73
CA ILE A 18 -1.27 -5.40 11.42
C ILE A 18 -2.78 -5.35 11.18
N LEU A 19 -3.50 -6.45 11.40
CA LEU A 19 -4.96 -6.48 11.24
C LEU A 19 -5.67 -5.54 12.22
N VAL A 20 -5.19 -5.47 13.47
CA VAL A 20 -5.72 -4.53 14.47
C VAL A 20 -5.45 -3.08 14.05
N ALA A 21 -4.25 -2.77 13.57
CA ALA A 21 -3.89 -1.43 13.09
C ALA A 21 -4.76 -1.03 11.89
N VAL A 22 -4.97 -1.95 10.94
CA VAL A 22 -5.86 -1.75 9.80
C VAL A 22 -7.29 -1.47 10.25
N ALA A 23 -7.82 -2.23 11.22
CA ALA A 23 -9.15 -1.98 11.76
C ALA A 23 -9.27 -0.57 12.36
N PHE A 24 -8.29 -0.13 13.15
CA PHE A 24 -8.30 1.23 13.71
C PHE A 24 -8.03 2.33 12.69
N LEU A 25 -7.34 2.04 11.59
CA LEU A 25 -7.15 2.99 10.50
C LEU A 25 -8.50 3.38 9.86
N THR A 26 -9.47 2.46 9.79
CA THR A 26 -10.83 2.81 9.32
C THR A 26 -11.52 3.84 10.21
N LEU A 27 -11.34 3.75 11.54
CA LEU A 27 -11.86 4.73 12.49
C LEU A 27 -11.14 6.07 12.32
N LEU A 28 -9.82 6.02 12.20
CA LEU A 28 -8.97 7.20 12.02
C LEU A 28 -9.35 7.96 10.75
N GLU A 29 -9.54 7.25 9.63
CA GLU A 29 -10.05 7.84 8.38
C GLU A 29 -11.38 8.58 8.60
N ARG A 30 -12.38 7.92 9.19
CA ARG A 30 -13.70 8.54 9.39
C ARG A 30 -13.64 9.76 10.31
N LYS A 31 -12.74 9.76 11.29
CA LYS A 31 -12.54 10.91 12.18
C LYS A 31 -11.84 12.06 11.47
N ILE A 32 -10.70 11.81 10.82
CA ILE A 32 -9.91 12.86 10.14
C ILE A 32 -10.74 13.49 9.02
N LEU A 33 -11.39 12.68 8.18
CA LEU A 33 -12.29 13.19 7.15
C LEU A 33 -13.47 13.96 7.75
N GLY A 34 -14.02 13.49 8.87
CA GLY A 34 -15.07 14.22 9.59
C GLY A 34 -14.61 15.62 9.97
N TYR A 35 -13.48 15.74 10.68
CA TYR A 35 -12.95 17.02 11.13
C TYR A 35 -12.58 17.96 9.99
N MET A 36 -11.99 17.44 8.90
CA MET A 36 -11.70 18.23 7.69
C MET A 36 -12.97 18.75 7.01
N GLN A 37 -14.07 18.00 7.09
CA GLN A 37 -15.38 18.36 6.54
C GLN A 37 -16.26 19.13 7.54
N LEU A 38 -15.68 19.68 8.62
CA LEU A 38 -16.40 20.43 9.67
C LEU A 38 -17.55 19.65 10.33
N ARG A 39 -17.43 18.31 10.40
CA ARG A 39 -18.38 17.43 11.11
C ARG A 39 -17.64 16.50 12.08
N LYS A 40 -18.36 15.83 12.97
CA LYS A 40 -17.75 14.84 13.86
C LYS A 40 -17.69 13.48 13.18
N GLY A 41 -16.59 12.75 13.40
CA GLY A 41 -16.51 11.32 13.09
C GLY A 41 -17.32 10.46 14.07
N PRO A 42 -17.20 9.13 13.97
CA PRO A 42 -17.86 8.19 14.87
C PRO A 42 -17.45 8.46 16.33
N ASN A 43 -18.43 8.83 17.17
CA ASN A 43 -18.22 9.15 18.59
C ASN A 43 -19.18 8.40 19.54
N ILE A 44 -20.16 7.67 19.00
CA ILE A 44 -21.26 7.05 19.78
C ILE A 44 -20.92 5.60 20.18
N VAL A 45 -20.35 4.81 19.27
CA VAL A 45 -20.05 3.38 19.51
C VAL A 45 -18.79 3.25 20.37
N GLY A 46 -18.97 3.21 21.69
CA GLY A 46 -17.90 3.19 22.68
C GLY A 46 -17.28 4.57 22.97
N PRO A 47 -16.33 4.67 23.92
CA PRO A 47 -15.70 5.94 24.27
C PRO A 47 -14.98 6.51 23.06
N TYR A 48 -15.39 7.71 22.63
CA TYR A 48 -14.90 8.36 21.41
C TYR A 48 -14.94 7.47 20.15
N GLY A 49 -15.88 6.52 20.04
CA GLY A 49 -15.98 5.66 18.84
C GLY A 49 -14.93 4.55 18.73
N LEU A 50 -14.13 4.27 19.77
CA LEU A 50 -13.07 3.25 19.72
C LEU A 50 -13.58 1.84 19.38
N LEU A 51 -14.83 1.52 19.70
CA LEU A 51 -15.42 0.22 19.42
C LEU A 51 -16.06 0.13 18.01
N GLN A 52 -16.02 1.21 17.22
CA GLN A 52 -16.62 1.24 15.88
C GLN A 52 -16.05 0.16 14.93
N PRO A 53 -14.72 -0.05 14.82
CA PRO A 53 -14.18 -1.07 13.91
C PRO A 53 -14.63 -2.49 14.28
N ILE A 54 -14.76 -2.77 15.58
CA ILE A 54 -15.24 -4.06 16.08
C ILE A 54 -16.69 -4.27 15.69
N ALA A 55 -17.54 -3.25 15.87
CA ALA A 55 -18.94 -3.30 15.47
C ALA A 55 -19.12 -3.50 13.96
N ASP A 56 -18.32 -2.81 13.14
CA ASP A 56 -18.34 -2.95 11.68
C ASP A 56 -17.88 -4.36 11.25
N GLY A 57 -16.82 -4.89 11.86
CA GLY A 57 -16.35 -6.25 11.62
C GLY A 57 -17.40 -7.30 11.95
N VAL A 58 -17.96 -7.26 13.17
CA VAL A 58 -19.01 -8.20 13.60
C VAL A 58 -20.24 -8.11 12.68
N LYS A 59 -20.65 -6.90 12.29
CA LYS A 59 -21.76 -6.69 11.35
C LYS A 59 -21.50 -7.37 9.99
N LEU A 60 -20.31 -7.20 9.43
CA LEU A 60 -19.98 -7.76 8.11
C LEU A 60 -19.90 -9.28 8.12
N PHE A 61 -19.49 -9.91 9.23
CA PHE A 61 -19.46 -11.37 9.35
C PHE A 61 -20.82 -12.02 9.65
N ILE A 62 -21.73 -11.32 10.32
CA ILE A 62 -23.09 -11.83 10.58
C ILE A 62 -24.00 -11.66 9.34
N LYS A 63 -23.71 -10.67 8.49
CA LYS A 63 -24.50 -10.41 7.29
C LYS A 63 -24.45 -11.60 6.33
N GLU A 64 -25.59 -11.87 5.68
CA GLU A 64 -25.71 -12.95 4.71
C GLU A 64 -24.69 -12.80 3.57
N PRO A 65 -23.89 -13.85 3.27
CA PRO A 65 -23.01 -13.85 2.11
C PRO A 65 -23.84 -14.03 0.84
N ILE A 66 -24.02 -12.95 0.08
CA ILE A 66 -24.70 -12.98 -1.21
C ILE A 66 -23.72 -13.50 -2.25
N ARG A 67 -24.13 -14.55 -2.96
CA ARG A 67 -23.42 -15.08 -4.12
C ARG A 67 -24.32 -15.04 -5.35
N PRO A 68 -23.94 -14.32 -6.43
CA PRO A 68 -24.73 -14.25 -7.65
C PRO A 68 -24.80 -15.60 -8.37
N SER A 69 -25.94 -15.92 -8.98
CA SER A 69 -26.11 -17.15 -9.76
C SER A 69 -25.26 -17.17 -11.05
N ALA A 70 -25.03 -16.00 -11.64
CA ALA A 70 -24.22 -15.82 -12.85
C ALA A 70 -22.70 -15.88 -12.58
N SER A 71 -22.28 -15.87 -11.31
CA SER A 71 -20.87 -15.79 -10.91
C SER A 71 -20.11 -17.10 -11.08
N SER A 72 -18.82 -17.01 -11.39
CA SER A 72 -17.93 -18.17 -11.39
C SER A 72 -17.59 -18.60 -9.94
N PRO A 73 -17.93 -19.84 -9.50
CA PRO A 73 -17.85 -20.25 -8.10
C PRO A 73 -16.48 -20.12 -7.46
N SER A 74 -15.48 -20.64 -8.17
CA SER A 74 -14.14 -20.85 -7.64
C SER A 74 -13.42 -19.52 -7.45
N LEU A 75 -13.39 -18.72 -8.51
CA LEU A 75 -12.73 -17.41 -8.48
C LEU A 75 -13.42 -16.46 -7.50
N PHE A 76 -14.76 -16.45 -7.44
CA PHE A 76 -15.48 -15.55 -6.54
C PHE A 76 -15.11 -15.78 -5.06
N ILE A 77 -14.78 -17.01 -4.66
CA ILE A 77 -14.40 -17.34 -3.28
C ILE A 77 -12.89 -17.18 -3.05
N ILE A 78 -12.06 -17.49 -4.06
CA ILE A 78 -10.59 -17.46 -3.94
C ILE A 78 -10.03 -16.04 -4.02
N THR A 79 -10.65 -15.14 -4.78
CA THR A 79 -10.08 -13.80 -5.00
C THR A 79 -9.95 -12.94 -3.74
N PRO A 80 -10.94 -12.88 -2.82
CA PRO A 80 -10.81 -12.03 -1.63
C PRO A 80 -9.82 -12.62 -0.62
N THR A 81 -9.73 -13.96 -0.55
CA THR A 81 -8.74 -14.62 0.32
C THR A 81 -7.34 -14.44 -0.21
N LEU A 82 -7.14 -14.51 -1.54
CA LEU A 82 -5.87 -14.21 -2.18
C LEU A 82 -5.46 -12.74 -1.98
N ALA A 83 -6.40 -11.79 -2.08
CA ALA A 83 -6.13 -10.38 -1.83
C ALA A 83 -5.58 -10.13 -0.43
N LEU A 84 -6.24 -10.67 0.61
CA LEU A 84 -5.74 -10.54 1.98
C LEU A 84 -4.42 -11.26 2.18
N PHE A 85 -4.25 -12.46 1.61
CA PHE A 85 -3.02 -13.22 1.70
C PHE A 85 -1.83 -12.43 1.13
N LEU A 86 -1.96 -11.92 -0.10
CA LEU A 86 -0.92 -11.10 -0.72
C LEU A 86 -0.64 -9.86 0.13
N ALA A 87 -1.68 -9.11 0.53
CA ALA A 87 -1.53 -7.90 1.34
C ALA A 87 -0.79 -8.13 2.66
N LEU A 88 -0.90 -9.31 3.28
CA LEU A 88 -0.16 -9.65 4.51
C LEU A 88 1.26 -10.17 4.22
N THR A 89 1.45 -10.96 3.15
CA THR A 89 2.78 -11.51 2.80
C THR A 89 3.78 -10.44 2.39
N ILE A 90 3.30 -9.33 1.79
CA ILE A 90 4.15 -8.20 1.40
C ILE A 90 4.84 -7.58 2.62
N TRP A 91 4.34 -7.75 3.83
CA TRP A 91 5.01 -7.18 5.00
C TRP A 91 6.29 -7.94 5.42
N THR A 92 6.50 -9.17 4.95
CA THR A 92 7.55 -10.07 5.48
C THR A 92 9.00 -9.54 5.41
N PRO A 93 9.47 -8.84 4.37
CA PRO A 93 10.84 -8.31 4.33
C PRO A 93 10.97 -6.93 5.00
N LEU A 94 9.88 -6.32 5.50
CA LEU A 94 9.96 -4.98 6.10
C LEU A 94 10.68 -5.02 7.45
N PRO A 95 11.74 -4.21 7.66
CA PRO A 95 12.46 -4.16 8.93
C PRO A 95 11.63 -3.47 10.02
N MET A 96 11.38 -4.19 11.12
CA MET A 96 10.66 -3.69 12.28
C MET A 96 11.23 -4.26 13.60
N PRO A 97 12.20 -3.60 14.26
CA PRO A 97 13.59 -3.37 13.81
C PRO A 97 14.32 -4.60 13.22
N ALA A 98 13.85 -5.82 13.48
CA ALA A 98 14.30 -7.01 12.79
C ALA A 98 13.32 -7.37 11.65
N MET A 99 13.81 -7.98 10.59
CA MET A 99 12.97 -8.48 9.50
C MET A 99 12.37 -9.84 9.90
N MET A 100 11.13 -10.10 9.46
CA MET A 100 10.50 -11.40 9.69
C MET A 100 11.19 -12.48 8.85
N ALA A 101 11.49 -12.16 7.60
CA ALA A 101 12.34 -12.95 6.71
C ALA A 101 13.41 -12.04 6.10
N ASP A 102 14.67 -12.34 6.40
CA ASP A 102 15.79 -11.65 5.77
C ASP A 102 16.02 -12.22 4.36
N ILE A 103 15.61 -11.46 3.35
CA ILE A 103 15.64 -11.86 1.94
C ILE A 103 16.61 -10.93 1.22
N ASN A 104 17.63 -11.51 0.58
CA ASN A 104 18.64 -10.75 -0.18
C ASN A 104 18.03 -9.80 -1.23
N LEU A 105 16.92 -10.23 -1.86
CA LEU A 105 16.18 -9.47 -2.87
C LEU A 105 14.85 -8.93 -2.33
N GLY A 106 14.86 -8.39 -1.11
CA GLY A 106 13.66 -7.90 -0.41
C GLY A 106 12.83 -6.90 -1.23
N LEU A 107 13.45 -5.86 -1.81
CA LEU A 107 12.73 -4.87 -2.63
C LEU A 107 12.09 -5.47 -3.89
N LEU A 108 12.77 -6.39 -4.57
CA LEU A 108 12.22 -7.06 -5.75
C LEU A 108 11.06 -7.98 -5.39
N PHE A 109 11.14 -8.64 -4.22
CA PHE A 109 10.05 -9.45 -3.70
C PHE A 109 8.79 -8.61 -3.46
N MET A 110 8.93 -7.40 -2.90
CA MET A 110 7.82 -6.46 -2.71
C MET A 110 7.14 -6.10 -4.03
N LEU A 111 7.95 -5.73 -5.03
CA LEU A 111 7.46 -5.37 -6.37
C LEU A 111 6.76 -6.55 -7.07
N ALA A 112 7.33 -7.76 -6.92
CA ALA A 112 6.72 -8.96 -7.48
C ALA A 112 5.35 -9.25 -6.86
N LEU A 113 5.23 -9.16 -5.54
CA LEU A 113 3.95 -9.38 -4.88
C LEU A 113 2.93 -8.26 -5.15
N SER A 114 3.36 -7.00 -5.28
CA SER A 114 2.44 -5.91 -5.62
C SER A 114 1.87 -6.09 -7.04
N SER A 115 2.70 -6.51 -8.01
CA SER A 115 2.21 -6.86 -9.36
C SER A 115 1.27 -8.07 -9.37
N MET A 116 1.42 -9.03 -8.44
CA MET A 116 0.48 -10.13 -8.27
C MET A 116 -0.87 -9.67 -7.70
N ALA A 117 -0.91 -8.61 -6.88
CA ALA A 117 -2.14 -8.12 -6.27
C ALA A 117 -3.17 -7.66 -7.32
N VAL A 118 -2.71 -7.22 -8.49
CA VAL A 118 -3.55 -6.82 -9.63
C VAL A 118 -4.50 -7.94 -10.09
N TYR A 119 -4.04 -9.20 -10.06
CA TYR A 119 -4.87 -10.33 -10.47
C TYR A 119 -6.09 -10.52 -9.57
N THR A 120 -6.00 -10.14 -8.29
CA THR A 120 -7.14 -10.25 -7.37
C THR A 120 -8.28 -9.31 -7.76
N ILE A 121 -7.95 -8.12 -8.28
CA ILE A 121 -8.91 -7.14 -8.80
C ILE A 121 -9.46 -7.60 -10.15
N LEU A 122 -8.60 -8.13 -11.04
CA LEU A 122 -9.05 -8.62 -12.34
C LEU A 122 -10.01 -9.82 -12.21
N TRP A 123 -9.62 -10.81 -11.42
CA TRP A 123 -10.42 -12.02 -11.23
C TRP A 123 -11.71 -11.74 -10.48
N SER A 124 -11.75 -10.77 -9.56
CA SER A 124 -13.00 -10.40 -8.89
C SER A 124 -14.02 -9.77 -9.83
N GLY A 125 -13.58 -8.83 -10.69
CA GLY A 125 -14.47 -8.23 -11.69
C GLY A 125 -14.90 -9.20 -12.79
N TRP A 126 -14.06 -10.16 -13.17
CA TRP A 126 -14.45 -11.22 -14.12
C TRP A 126 -15.38 -12.25 -13.49
N ALA A 127 -15.11 -12.65 -12.24
CA ALA A 127 -15.88 -13.68 -11.54
C ALA A 127 -17.33 -13.28 -11.25
N SER A 128 -17.61 -11.98 -11.13
CA SER A 128 -18.95 -11.44 -10.90
C SER A 128 -19.86 -11.58 -12.13
N ASN A 129 -19.29 -11.70 -13.33
CA ASN A 129 -20.05 -11.84 -14.59
C ASN A 129 -21.08 -10.72 -14.83
N SER A 130 -20.73 -9.49 -14.44
CA SER A 130 -21.53 -8.29 -14.70
C SER A 130 -20.68 -7.18 -15.34
N LYS A 131 -21.36 -6.31 -16.09
CA LYS A 131 -20.69 -5.33 -16.96
C LYS A 131 -19.93 -4.26 -16.16
N TYR A 132 -20.49 -3.74 -15.07
CA TYR A 132 -19.87 -2.68 -14.29
C TYR A 132 -18.59 -3.14 -13.57
N PRO A 133 -18.57 -4.28 -12.85
CA PRO A 133 -17.35 -4.78 -12.23
C PRO A 133 -16.26 -5.14 -13.23
N LEU A 134 -16.63 -5.68 -14.40
CA LEU A 134 -15.66 -5.95 -15.44
C LEU A 134 -15.00 -4.67 -15.97
N ILE A 135 -15.78 -3.60 -16.20
CA ILE A 135 -15.24 -2.29 -16.61
C ILE A 135 -14.35 -1.70 -15.51
N GLY A 136 -14.78 -1.78 -14.24
CA GLY A 136 -13.99 -1.33 -13.10
C GLY A 136 -12.66 -2.08 -12.96
N ALA A 137 -12.69 -3.40 -13.12
CA ALA A 137 -11.49 -4.23 -13.08
C ALA A 137 -10.53 -3.93 -14.24
N LEU A 138 -11.02 -3.75 -15.46
CA LEU A 138 -10.15 -3.39 -16.60
C LEU A 138 -9.50 -2.01 -16.42
N ARG A 139 -10.22 -1.04 -15.85
CA ARG A 139 -9.65 0.28 -15.50
C ARG A 139 -8.59 0.14 -14.40
N ALA A 140 -8.84 -0.69 -13.39
CA ALA A 140 -7.90 -0.97 -12.32
C ALA A 140 -6.61 -1.59 -12.86
N VAL A 141 -6.70 -2.60 -13.74
CA VAL A 141 -5.52 -3.24 -14.32
C VAL A 141 -4.72 -2.26 -15.17
N ALA A 142 -5.39 -1.45 -15.99
CA ALA A 142 -4.69 -0.45 -16.79
C ALA A 142 -4.00 0.61 -15.92
N GLN A 143 -4.65 1.00 -14.81
CA GLN A 143 -4.08 1.88 -13.81
C GLN A 143 -2.83 1.27 -13.17
N THR A 144 -2.93 0.07 -12.60
CA THR A 144 -1.81 -0.56 -11.87
C THR A 144 -0.59 -0.76 -12.76
N ILE A 145 -0.77 -1.26 -13.99
CA ILE A 145 0.33 -1.44 -14.96
C ILE A 145 1.03 -0.10 -15.23
N SER A 146 0.27 0.99 -15.39
CA SER A 146 0.85 2.30 -15.72
C SER A 146 1.69 2.88 -14.57
N TYR A 147 1.31 2.66 -13.31
CA TYR A 147 2.08 3.11 -12.16
C TYR A 147 3.26 2.18 -11.83
N GLU A 148 3.12 0.87 -12.02
CA GLU A 148 4.18 -0.12 -11.78
C GLU A 148 5.45 0.18 -12.58
N VAL A 149 5.31 0.65 -13.82
CA VAL A 149 6.47 1.06 -14.63
C VAL A 149 7.24 2.20 -13.95
N THR A 150 6.52 3.22 -13.45
CA THR A 150 7.16 4.35 -12.77
C THR A 150 7.75 3.95 -11.41
N LEU A 151 7.03 3.14 -10.62
CA LEU A 151 7.49 2.62 -9.33
C LEU A 151 8.75 1.79 -9.48
N GLY A 152 8.80 0.90 -10.48
CA GLY A 152 9.96 0.05 -10.76
C GLY A 152 11.20 0.87 -11.11
N ILE A 153 11.07 1.90 -11.94
CA ILE A 153 12.19 2.78 -12.30
C ILE A 153 12.65 3.62 -11.10
N ILE A 154 11.72 4.11 -10.26
CA ILE A 154 12.07 4.87 -9.05
C ILE A 154 12.82 3.97 -8.05
N ILE A 155 12.34 2.75 -7.80
CA ILE A 155 13.03 1.77 -6.95
C ILE A 155 14.42 1.48 -7.50
N LEU A 156 14.56 1.29 -8.82
CA LEU A 156 15.85 1.07 -9.46
C LEU A 156 16.82 2.25 -9.23
N ALA A 157 16.35 3.49 -9.34
CA ALA A 157 17.15 4.68 -9.07
C ALA A 157 17.63 4.73 -7.60
N ILE A 158 16.77 4.34 -6.65
CA ILE A 158 17.12 4.26 -5.23
C ILE A 158 18.17 3.17 -4.98
N ILE A 159 18.02 2.00 -5.62
CA ILE A 159 18.97 0.88 -5.47
C ILE A 159 20.38 1.27 -5.92
N ILE A 160 20.51 2.12 -6.94
CA ILE A 160 21.82 2.60 -7.39
C ILE A 160 22.50 3.46 -6.32
N LEU A 161 21.73 4.22 -5.53
CA LEU A 161 22.27 5.03 -4.43
C LEU A 161 22.61 4.16 -3.21
N THR A 162 21.94 3.03 -3.03
CA THR A 162 22.18 2.13 -1.88
C THR A 162 23.18 1.02 -2.12
N GLY A 163 23.35 0.57 -3.37
CA GLY A 163 24.26 -0.53 -3.76
C GLY A 163 23.66 -1.93 -3.66
N GLY A 164 22.47 -2.09 -3.07
CA GLY A 164 21.86 -3.40 -2.84
C GLY A 164 20.33 -3.38 -2.72
N PHE A 165 19.74 -4.59 -2.78
CA PHE A 165 18.28 -4.80 -2.74
C PHE A 165 17.73 -5.12 -1.34
N THR A 166 18.61 -5.27 -0.34
CA THR A 166 18.23 -5.60 1.04
C THR A 166 17.72 -4.37 1.77
N MET A 167 16.68 -4.57 2.60
CA MET A 167 16.10 -3.48 3.39
C MET A 167 17.05 -2.98 4.49
N GLN A 168 17.99 -3.83 4.92
CA GLN A 168 19.04 -3.45 5.88
C GLN A 168 20.09 -2.53 5.24
N MET A 169 20.45 -2.71 3.97
CA MET A 169 21.37 -1.79 3.30
C MET A 169 20.73 -0.40 3.15
N LEU A 170 19.42 -0.34 2.89
CA LEU A 170 18.66 0.92 2.92
C LEU A 170 18.75 1.63 4.27
N SER A 171 18.68 0.93 5.40
CA SER A 171 18.82 1.57 6.71
C SER A 171 20.23 2.11 6.94
N ILE A 172 21.27 1.37 6.53
CA ILE A 172 22.66 1.80 6.68
C ILE A 172 22.95 3.04 5.82
N THR A 173 22.46 3.05 4.58
CA THR A 173 22.70 4.18 3.64
C THR A 173 22.09 5.50 4.10
N GLN A 174 21.08 5.46 4.97
CA GLN A 174 20.34 6.64 5.45
C GLN A 174 20.77 7.10 6.84
N GLU A 175 21.82 6.51 7.41
CA GLU A 175 22.40 6.94 8.68
C GLU A 175 22.99 8.35 8.66
N PRO A 176 23.74 8.80 7.64
CA PRO A 176 24.28 10.15 7.63
C PRO A 176 23.19 11.20 7.38
N ASP A 177 22.37 10.99 6.34
CA ASP A 177 21.28 11.87 5.95
C ASP A 177 20.14 11.04 5.32
N TRP A 178 18.92 11.57 5.38
CA TRP A 178 17.78 10.94 4.73
C TRP A 178 17.93 10.95 3.20
N LEU A 179 17.60 9.83 2.56
CA LEU A 179 17.61 9.72 1.11
C LEU A 179 16.65 10.74 0.46
N LEU A 180 15.59 11.15 1.17
CA LEU A 180 14.69 12.23 0.75
C LEU A 180 15.44 13.49 0.31
N MET A 181 16.53 13.88 0.98
CA MET A 181 17.24 15.12 0.68
C MET A 181 17.95 15.06 -0.68
N CYS A 182 18.52 13.90 -1.02
CA CYS A 182 19.19 13.68 -2.30
C CYS A 182 18.19 13.47 -3.44
N SER A 183 17.13 12.71 -3.19
CA SER A 183 16.19 12.24 -4.22
C SER A 183 14.77 12.77 -4.04
N TRP A 184 14.60 14.03 -3.59
CA TRP A 184 13.28 14.61 -3.34
C TRP A 184 12.32 14.58 -4.54
N PRO A 185 12.75 14.76 -5.83
CA PRO A 185 11.83 14.69 -6.96
C PRO A 185 11.32 13.26 -7.17
N LEU A 186 12.20 12.26 -6.97
CA LEU A 186 11.81 10.85 -7.00
C LEU A 186 10.84 10.53 -5.86
N ALA A 187 11.08 11.05 -4.66
CA ALA A 187 10.20 10.83 -3.51
C ALA A 187 8.80 11.42 -3.72
N MET A 188 8.70 12.60 -4.34
CA MET A 188 7.41 13.21 -4.67
C MET A 188 6.65 12.38 -5.72
N MET A 189 7.33 11.95 -6.80
CA MET A 189 6.71 11.07 -7.79
C MET A 189 6.32 9.72 -7.20
N TRP A 190 7.18 9.16 -6.34
CA TRP A 190 6.93 7.92 -5.61
C TRP A 190 5.65 8.02 -4.78
N PHE A 191 5.49 9.08 -3.99
CA PHE A 191 4.31 9.30 -3.18
C PHE A 191 3.02 9.38 -4.02
N ILE A 192 3.07 10.04 -5.18
CA ILE A 192 1.91 10.12 -6.08
C ILE A 192 1.63 8.75 -6.72
N SER A 193 2.67 7.98 -7.07
CA SER A 193 2.50 6.64 -7.63
C SER A 193 1.96 5.63 -6.60
N THR A 194 2.35 5.72 -5.33
CA THR A 194 1.82 4.83 -4.28
C THR A 194 0.37 5.17 -3.91
N LEU A 195 -0.03 6.45 -3.95
CA LEU A 195 -1.44 6.85 -3.86
C LEU A 195 -2.28 6.18 -4.94
N ALA A 196 -1.74 6.05 -6.14
CA ALA A 196 -2.46 5.47 -7.25
C ALA A 196 -2.42 3.95 -7.31
N GLU A 197 -1.34 3.32 -6.86
CA GLU A 197 -1.26 1.86 -6.69
C GLU A 197 -2.27 1.36 -5.65
N THR A 198 -2.48 2.13 -4.59
CA THR A 198 -3.48 1.83 -3.54
C THR A 198 -4.91 2.23 -3.93
N ASN A 199 -5.14 2.67 -5.17
CA ASN A 199 -6.44 3.12 -5.69
C ASN A 199 -7.12 4.19 -4.82
N ARG A 200 -6.36 5.08 -4.18
CA ARG A 200 -6.91 6.11 -3.29
C ARG A 200 -7.17 7.41 -4.02
N ALA A 201 -8.20 8.13 -3.59
CA ALA A 201 -8.51 9.45 -4.12
C ALA A 201 -7.27 10.37 -4.01
N PRO A 202 -6.88 11.05 -5.10
CA PRO A 202 -7.70 11.36 -6.28
C PRO A 202 -7.70 10.32 -7.42
N PHE A 203 -7.00 9.19 -7.27
CA PHE A 203 -6.87 8.11 -8.27
C PHE A 203 -7.76 6.90 -7.98
N ASP A 204 -8.85 7.09 -7.24
CA ASP A 204 -9.87 6.08 -6.97
C ASP A 204 -10.81 5.94 -8.19
N LEU A 205 -10.29 5.36 -9.27
CA LEU A 205 -11.04 5.06 -10.50
C LEU A 205 -11.68 3.68 -10.46
N THR A 206 -11.15 2.81 -9.59
CA THR A 206 -11.54 1.41 -9.50
C THR A 206 -12.84 1.26 -8.74
N GLU A 207 -13.08 2.09 -7.71
CA GLU A 207 -14.32 2.07 -6.92
C GLU A 207 -15.27 3.20 -7.30
N GLY A 208 -14.85 4.11 -8.19
CA GLY A 208 -15.51 5.36 -8.56
C GLY A 208 -17.01 5.37 -8.39
N GLU A 209 -17.49 5.74 -7.19
CA GLU A 209 -18.89 5.57 -6.78
C GLU A 209 -19.88 6.26 -7.73
N SER A 210 -19.46 7.40 -8.29
CA SER A 210 -20.24 8.20 -9.23
C SER A 210 -20.39 7.56 -10.61
N GLU A 211 -19.46 6.70 -11.01
CA GLU A 211 -19.39 6.13 -12.36
C GLU A 211 -19.74 4.63 -12.38
N LEU A 212 -19.35 3.89 -11.35
CA LEU A 212 -19.39 2.44 -11.30
C LEU A 212 -20.06 1.88 -10.03
N VAL A 213 -20.73 2.71 -9.24
CA VAL A 213 -21.37 2.39 -7.94
C VAL A 213 -20.36 1.96 -6.86
N SER A 214 -19.59 0.91 -7.11
CA SER A 214 -18.41 0.50 -6.34
C SER A 214 -17.37 -0.29 -7.15
N GLY A 215 -17.53 -0.39 -8.48
CA GLY A 215 -16.54 -0.99 -9.37
C GLY A 215 -16.41 -2.51 -9.27
N PHE A 216 -15.19 -3.02 -9.05
CA PHE A 216 -14.90 -4.47 -9.10
C PHE A 216 -15.55 -5.27 -7.95
N ASN A 217 -15.88 -4.61 -6.83
CA ASN A 217 -16.41 -5.26 -5.63
C ASN A 217 -17.95 -5.18 -5.49
N VAL A 218 -18.68 -4.66 -6.49
CA VAL A 218 -20.15 -4.40 -6.41
C VAL A 218 -20.97 -5.62 -5.99
N GLU A 219 -20.58 -6.81 -6.44
CA GLU A 219 -21.33 -8.03 -6.15
C GLU A 219 -20.88 -8.75 -4.86
N TYR A 220 -19.79 -8.28 -4.26
CA TYR A 220 -19.27 -8.87 -3.03
C TYR A 220 -20.03 -8.29 -1.83
N ALA A 221 -20.66 -9.16 -1.06
CA ALA A 221 -21.35 -8.81 0.18
C ALA A 221 -20.60 -9.35 1.41
N ALA A 222 -20.90 -8.77 2.58
CA ALA A 222 -20.56 -9.33 3.89
C ALA A 222 -19.06 -9.64 4.09
N GLY A 223 -18.72 -10.90 4.40
CA GLY A 223 -17.36 -11.35 4.69
C GLY A 223 -16.37 -11.17 3.52
N PRO A 224 -16.64 -11.69 2.31
CA PRO A 224 -15.79 -11.49 1.13
C PRO A 224 -15.44 -10.01 0.85
N PHE A 225 -16.41 -9.12 1.05
CA PHE A 225 -16.18 -7.68 0.91
C PHE A 225 -15.27 -7.12 2.00
N ALA A 226 -15.44 -7.58 3.25
CA ALA A 226 -14.56 -7.21 4.36
C ALA A 226 -13.09 -7.59 4.07
N LEU A 227 -12.84 -8.73 3.42
CA LEU A 227 -11.49 -9.17 3.06
C LEU A 227 -10.82 -8.23 2.06
N PHE A 228 -11.54 -7.73 1.04
CA PHE A 228 -11.00 -6.73 0.12
C PHE A 228 -10.66 -5.42 0.82
N PHE A 229 -11.54 -4.93 1.70
CA PHE A 229 -11.25 -3.71 2.45
C PHE A 229 -10.05 -3.87 3.38
N LEU A 230 -9.98 -4.98 4.11
CA LEU A 230 -8.82 -5.26 4.96
C LEU A 230 -7.53 -5.30 4.13
N ALA A 231 -7.57 -5.89 2.93
CA ALA A 231 -6.43 -5.93 2.01
C ALA A 231 -6.04 -4.53 1.48
N GLU A 232 -6.99 -3.71 1.06
CA GLU A 232 -6.73 -2.34 0.58
C GLU A 232 -6.08 -1.49 1.69
N TYR A 233 -6.65 -1.50 2.89
CA TYR A 233 -6.10 -0.75 4.02
C TYR A 233 -4.75 -1.30 4.50
N ALA A 234 -4.54 -2.61 4.43
CA ALA A 234 -3.22 -3.20 4.68
C ALA A 234 -2.20 -2.72 3.64
N ASN A 235 -2.57 -2.63 2.36
CA ASN A 235 -1.71 -2.09 1.31
C ASN A 235 -1.40 -0.60 1.49
N ILE A 236 -2.36 0.21 1.96
CA ILE A 236 -2.12 1.63 2.29
C ILE A 236 -1.06 1.75 3.39
N MET A 237 -1.21 0.99 4.47
CA MET A 237 -0.24 0.99 5.57
C MET A 237 1.13 0.49 5.11
N MET A 238 1.15 -0.58 4.30
CA MET A 238 2.36 -1.18 3.77
C MET A 238 3.11 -0.25 2.82
N MET A 239 2.41 0.43 1.92
CA MET A 239 3.05 1.38 1.02
C MET A 239 3.62 2.57 1.79
N ASN A 240 2.90 3.06 2.80
CA ASN A 240 3.42 4.13 3.66
C ASN A 240 4.64 3.67 4.48
N THR A 241 4.66 2.44 4.99
CA THR A 241 5.85 1.91 5.69
C THR A 241 7.03 1.76 4.73
N LEU A 242 6.80 1.26 3.52
CA LEU A 242 7.81 1.18 2.47
C LEU A 242 8.35 2.57 2.11
N THR A 243 7.48 3.58 1.94
CA THR A 243 7.91 4.97 1.66
C THR A 243 8.82 5.52 2.77
N CYS A 244 8.50 5.25 4.04
CA CYS A 244 9.35 5.66 5.16
C CYS A 244 10.70 4.95 5.15
N ILE A 245 10.74 3.66 4.85
CA ILE A 245 12.00 2.89 4.78
C ILE A 245 12.86 3.38 3.60
N LEU A 246 12.23 3.72 2.47
CA LEU A 246 12.93 4.16 1.26
C LEU A 246 13.50 5.58 1.36
N PHE A 247 12.85 6.52 2.04
CA PHE A 247 13.27 7.92 1.99
C PHE A 247 13.53 8.57 3.35
N LEU A 248 12.91 8.06 4.42
CA LEU A 248 12.85 8.69 5.74
C LEU A 248 13.19 7.68 6.84
N ASN A 249 14.13 6.78 6.60
CA ASN A 249 14.44 5.72 7.54
C ASN A 249 14.97 6.33 8.86
N PRO A 250 14.48 5.89 10.02
CA PRO A 250 14.99 6.39 11.30
C PRO A 250 16.43 6.00 11.63
N GLY A 251 17.03 5.03 10.93
CA GLY A 251 18.39 4.56 11.16
C GLY A 251 18.50 3.63 12.39
N THR A 252 19.37 2.63 12.33
CA THR A 252 19.40 1.53 13.31
C THR A 252 20.46 1.67 14.41
N LEU A 253 21.55 2.42 14.18
CA LEU A 253 22.75 2.34 15.03
C LEU A 253 22.67 3.08 16.37
N ILE A 254 21.99 4.23 16.43
CA ILE A 254 22.11 5.11 17.60
C ILE A 254 21.24 4.61 18.76
N HIS A 255 19.99 4.21 18.48
CA HIS A 255 19.05 3.67 19.47
C HIS A 255 18.11 2.64 18.82
N PRO A 256 18.47 1.34 18.82
CA PRO A 256 17.70 0.31 18.11
C PRO A 256 16.26 0.17 18.65
N ASP A 257 16.07 0.37 19.96
CA ASP A 257 14.76 0.31 20.61
C ASP A 257 13.81 1.43 20.13
N MET A 258 14.39 2.57 19.72
CA MET A 258 13.63 3.72 19.22
C MET A 258 13.32 3.64 17.72
N PHE A 259 13.85 2.63 17.02
CA PHE A 259 13.62 2.43 15.59
C PHE A 259 12.14 2.23 15.28
N SER A 260 11.52 1.24 15.94
CA SER A 260 10.10 0.90 15.73
C SER A 260 9.15 2.09 16.01
N PRO A 261 9.22 2.77 17.18
CA PRO A 261 8.31 3.88 17.44
C PRO A 261 8.55 5.07 16.49
N ASN A 262 9.80 5.35 16.08
CA ASN A 262 10.09 6.42 15.13
C ASN A 262 9.58 6.10 13.72
N LEU A 263 9.80 4.86 13.25
CA LEU A 263 9.25 4.39 11.98
C LEU A 263 7.73 4.52 12.00
N MET A 264 7.07 4.01 13.04
CA MET A 264 5.60 4.08 13.18
C MET A 264 5.07 5.51 13.24
N LEU A 265 5.77 6.43 13.90
CA LEU A 265 5.35 7.83 13.93
C LEU A 265 5.41 8.46 12.52
N LYS A 266 6.47 8.18 11.76
CA LYS A 266 6.61 8.63 10.38
C LYS A 266 5.57 7.99 9.46
N THR A 267 5.30 6.69 9.61
CA THR A 267 4.28 5.99 8.81
C THR A 267 2.89 6.56 9.09
N MET A 268 2.57 6.84 10.36
CA MET A 268 1.32 7.47 10.76
C MET A 268 1.19 8.90 10.22
N ALA A 269 2.28 9.67 10.18
CA ALA A 269 2.27 10.99 9.55
C ALA A 269 1.95 10.90 8.05
N LEU A 270 2.55 9.94 7.33
CA LEU A 270 2.26 9.73 5.90
C LEU A 270 0.86 9.17 5.64
N THR A 271 0.32 8.32 6.51
CA THR A 271 -1.07 7.85 6.37
C THR A 271 -2.06 8.98 6.61
N ILE A 272 -1.78 9.89 7.56
CA ILE A 272 -2.57 11.13 7.73
C ILE A 272 -2.47 12.01 6.46
N LEU A 273 -1.30 12.09 5.84
CA LEU A 273 -1.13 12.79 4.56
C LEU A 273 -1.97 12.16 3.44
N PHE A 274 -2.00 10.82 3.32
CA PHE A 274 -2.90 10.11 2.39
C PHE A 274 -4.37 10.51 2.63
N LEU A 275 -4.81 10.51 3.88
CA LEU A 275 -6.18 10.87 4.23
C LEU A 275 -6.48 12.35 3.95
N TRP A 276 -5.49 13.22 4.13
CA TRP A 276 -5.61 14.63 3.80
C TRP A 276 -5.74 14.84 2.28
N THR A 277 -4.95 14.13 1.46
CA THR A 277 -5.04 14.22 0.00
C THR A 277 -6.44 13.81 -0.50
N ARG A 278 -7.04 12.77 0.09
CA ARG A 278 -8.42 12.36 -0.19
C ARG A 278 -9.44 13.45 0.14
N ALA A 279 -9.23 14.22 1.20
CA ALA A 279 -10.14 15.29 1.59
C ALA A 279 -10.00 16.56 0.75
N ALA A 280 -8.80 16.82 0.23
CA ALA A 280 -8.45 18.07 -0.43
C ALA A 280 -8.70 18.06 -1.95
N TYR A 281 -8.46 16.94 -2.63
CA TYR A 281 -8.42 16.90 -4.09
C TYR A 281 -9.67 16.24 -4.71
N PRO A 282 -10.15 16.75 -5.86
CA PRO A 282 -11.17 16.08 -6.66
C PRO A 282 -10.58 14.84 -7.37
N ARG A 283 -11.47 13.93 -7.77
CA ARG A 283 -11.07 12.74 -8.54
C ARG A 283 -10.54 13.12 -9.93
N PHE A 284 -9.51 12.42 -10.39
CA PHE A 284 -9.04 12.51 -11.77
C PHE A 284 -9.94 11.72 -12.72
N ARG A 285 -9.97 12.13 -13.99
CA ARG A 285 -10.48 11.27 -15.06
C ARG A 285 -9.39 10.27 -15.47
N TYR A 286 -9.80 9.07 -15.88
CA TYR A 286 -8.90 8.02 -16.36
C TYR A 286 -7.88 8.51 -17.41
N ASP A 287 -8.33 9.29 -18.40
CA ASP A 287 -7.44 9.80 -19.45
C ASP A 287 -6.37 10.77 -18.91
N GLN A 288 -6.71 11.57 -17.89
CA GLN A 288 -5.78 12.50 -17.25
C GLN A 288 -4.73 11.76 -16.42
N LEU A 289 -5.15 10.69 -15.75
CA LEU A 289 -4.27 9.78 -15.03
C LEU A 289 -3.23 9.16 -15.98
N MET A 290 -3.70 8.63 -17.12
CA MET A 290 -2.80 8.05 -18.12
C MET A 290 -1.85 9.10 -18.71
N HIS A 291 -2.33 10.33 -18.93
CA HIS A 291 -1.47 11.42 -19.37
C HIS A 291 -0.40 11.78 -18.32
N LEU A 292 -0.78 11.86 -17.05
CA LEU A 292 0.15 12.17 -15.96
C LEU A 292 1.30 11.17 -15.94
N LEU A 293 1.01 9.87 -16.01
CA LEU A 293 2.02 8.83 -15.91
C LEU A 293 2.90 8.73 -17.14
N TRP A 294 2.27 8.58 -18.30
CA TRP A 294 3.01 8.28 -19.53
C TRP A 294 3.73 9.49 -20.10
N LYS A 295 3.15 10.69 -19.98
CA LYS A 295 3.72 11.89 -20.60
C LYS A 295 4.48 12.78 -19.62
N ASN A 296 4.15 12.77 -18.33
CA ASN A 296 4.86 13.61 -17.35
C ASN A 296 5.84 12.79 -16.51
N PHE A 297 5.37 11.75 -15.82
CA PHE A 297 6.22 11.00 -14.89
C PHE A 297 7.25 10.15 -15.61
N LEU A 298 6.86 9.36 -16.62
CA LEU A 298 7.78 8.44 -17.29
C LEU A 298 9.02 9.14 -17.90
N PRO A 299 8.90 10.27 -18.63
CA PRO A 299 10.08 10.98 -19.13
C PRO A 299 10.96 11.52 -18.00
N LEU A 300 10.34 12.05 -16.93
CA LEU A 300 11.05 12.63 -15.79
C LEU A 300 11.76 11.55 -14.94
N THR A 301 11.12 10.41 -14.70
CA THR A 301 11.72 9.27 -13.97
C THR A 301 12.88 8.67 -14.73
N LEU A 302 12.78 8.56 -16.07
CA LEU A 302 13.90 8.12 -16.91
C LEU A 302 15.08 9.11 -16.88
N ALA A 303 14.81 10.42 -16.97
CA ALA A 303 15.85 11.43 -16.88
C ALA A 303 16.56 11.41 -15.51
N LEU A 304 15.79 11.30 -14.43
CA LEU A 304 16.33 11.20 -13.08
C LEU A 304 17.07 9.87 -12.86
N PHE A 305 16.57 8.77 -13.40
CA PHE A 305 17.28 7.48 -13.35
C PHE A 305 18.67 7.60 -13.98
N LEU A 306 18.78 8.16 -15.19
CA LEU A 306 20.07 8.38 -15.84
C LEU A 306 20.97 9.32 -15.02
N TRP A 307 20.40 10.36 -14.42
CA TRP A 307 21.13 11.24 -13.51
C TRP A 307 21.71 10.45 -12.33
N HIS A 308 20.89 9.64 -11.64
CA HIS A 308 21.32 8.84 -10.48
C HIS A 308 22.29 7.71 -10.84
N VAL A 309 22.36 7.26 -12.10
CA VAL A 309 23.43 6.38 -12.59
C VAL A 309 24.75 7.16 -12.77
N SER A 310 24.68 8.32 -13.42
CA SER A 310 25.86 9.12 -13.78
C SER A 310 26.47 9.89 -12.60
N PHE A 311 25.67 10.32 -11.64
CA PHE A 311 26.13 11.22 -10.58
C PHE A 311 27.08 10.53 -9.57
N PRO A 312 26.76 9.33 -9.04
CA PRO A 312 27.69 8.61 -8.15
C PRO A 312 28.98 8.21 -8.85
N THR A 313 28.91 7.85 -10.15
CA THR A 313 30.10 7.49 -10.93
C THR A 313 31.00 8.72 -11.17
N MET A 314 30.42 9.89 -11.47
CA MET A 314 31.16 11.14 -11.62
C MET A 314 31.84 11.58 -10.33
N MET A 315 31.19 11.41 -9.18
CA MET A 315 31.72 11.81 -7.87
C MET A 315 32.59 10.74 -7.21
N SER A 316 32.90 9.62 -7.90
CA SER A 316 33.59 8.46 -7.31
C SER A 316 32.96 7.94 -6.02
N GLY A 317 31.65 8.11 -5.87
CA GLY A 317 30.86 7.79 -4.67
C GLY A 317 29.93 6.60 -4.89
N LEU A 318 30.39 5.55 -5.56
CA LEU A 318 29.60 4.32 -5.70
C LEU A 318 29.43 3.64 -4.33
N PRO A 319 28.20 3.26 -3.95
CA PRO A 319 27.96 2.56 -2.69
C PRO A 319 28.56 1.15 -2.71
N PRO A 320 28.88 0.58 -1.54
CA PRO A 320 29.32 -0.80 -1.42
C PRO A 320 28.18 -1.80 -1.78
N GLN A 321 28.57 -2.98 -2.28
CA GLN A 321 27.66 -4.10 -2.56
C GLN A 321 27.38 -4.94 -1.33
#